data_AF-A0A447PCN7-F1
#
_entry.id   AF-A0A447PCN7-F1
#
_cell.length_a   1.000
_cell.length_b   1.000
_cell.length_c   1.000
_cell.angle_alpha   90.00
_cell.angle_beta   90.00
_cell.angle_gamma   90.00
#
_symmetry.space_group_name_H-M   'P 1'
#
loop_
_entity.id
_entity.type
_entity.pdbx_description
1 polymer ?
#
loop_
_entity_poly.entity_id
_entity_poly.type
_entity_poly.pdbx_seq_one_letter_code
_entity_poly.pdbx_strand_id
1 'polypeptide(L)'
;MAGYSFSLGSEKFSVTNWNEYEFDRDASYAAGNGGKDGINGAVALWWNATPHLTAGVQYRYADNKLGESFLQDGIIYSIKYLF
;
A
#
# COMPACT_ATOMS: atom_id res chain seq x y z
N MET A 1 3.79 -0.21 -9.82
CA MET A 1 4.41 0.33 -8.58
C MET A 1 5.22 1.57 -8.96
N ALA A 2 5.21 2.61 -8.12
CA ALA A 2 5.98 3.84 -8.28
C ALA A 2 6.62 4.27 -6.96
N GLY A 3 7.75 4.97 -7.03
CA GLY A 3 8.42 5.50 -5.85
C GLY A 3 9.26 6.73 -6.18
N TYR A 4 9.37 7.65 -5.23
CA TYR A 4 10.14 8.87 -5.36
C TYR A 4 10.86 9.18 -4.05
N SER A 5 12.18 9.39 -4.12
CA SER A 5 13.01 9.76 -2.98
C SER A 5 13.36 11.24 -3.03
N PHE A 6 13.34 11.89 -1.88
CA PHE A 6 13.66 13.31 -1.76
C PHE A 6 14.32 13.61 -0.41
N SER A 7 14.91 14.79 -0.31
CA SER A 7 15.48 15.29 0.93
C SER A 7 14.71 16.52 1.39
N LEU A 8 14.48 16.62 2.69
CA LEU A 8 13.97 17.81 3.35
C LEU A 8 14.97 18.19 4.44
N GLY A 9 15.81 19.20 4.17
CA GLY A 9 16.98 19.48 4.98
C GLY A 9 18.01 18.35 4.90
N SER A 10 18.52 17.91 6.05
CA SER A 10 19.44 16.76 6.17
C SER A 10 18.76 15.40 6.09
N GLU A 11 17.43 15.38 6.19
CA GLU A 11 16.65 14.15 6.31
C GLU A 11 16.30 13.56 4.95
N LYS A 12 16.31 12.22 4.87
CA LYS A 12 16.03 11.47 3.64
C LYS A 12 14.66 10.80 3.71
N PHE A 13 13.80 11.12 2.75
CA PHE A 13 12.45 10.58 2.67
C PHE A 13 12.23 9.84 1.35
N SER A 14 11.21 8.98 1.34
CA SER A 14 10.67 8.44 0.09
C SER A 14 9.17 8.27 0.19
N VAL A 15 8.46 8.54 -0.91
CA VAL A 15 7.06 8.17 -1.08
C VAL A 15 7.01 6.95 -2.00
N THR A 16 6.24 5.94 -1.62
CA THR A 16 6.00 4.76 -2.45
C THR A 16 4.51 4.58 -2.66
N ASN A 17 4.11 4.24 -3.88
CA ASN A 17 2.76 3.81 -4.20
C ASN A 17 2.77 2.48 -4.95
N TRP A 18 1.89 1.57 -4.55
CA TRP A 18 1.53 0.42 -5.35
C TRP A 18 0.02 0.30 -5.41
N ASN A 19 -0.44 -0.21 -6.54
CA ASN A 19 -1.83 -0.39 -6.88
C ASN A 19 -1.92 -1.61 -7.78
N GLU A 20 -2.95 -2.40 -7.56
CA GLU A 20 -3.31 -3.51 -8.42
C GLU A 20 -4.82 -3.51 -8.58
N TYR A 21 -5.22 -3.65 -9.83
CA TYR A 21 -6.60 -3.68 -10.24
C TYR A 21 -6.86 -5.01 -10.94
N GLU A 22 -7.98 -5.63 -10.62
CA GLU A 22 -8.48 -6.82 -11.28
C GLU A 22 -9.70 -6.45 -12.09
N PHE A 23 -9.76 -6.97 -13.32
CA PHE A 23 -10.84 -6.74 -14.26
C PHE A 23 -11.41 -8.09 -14.70
N ASP A 24 -12.70 -8.11 -15.04
CA ASP A 24 -13.39 -9.24 -15.66
C ASP A 24 -13.13 -10.61 -15.00
N ARG A 25 -13.20 -10.65 -13.66
CA ARG A 25 -13.04 -11.91 -12.92
C ARG A 25 -14.07 -12.95 -13.37
N ASP A 26 -13.64 -14.21 -13.37
CA ASP A 26 -14.56 -15.34 -13.54
C ASP A 26 -15.70 -15.26 -12.52
N ALA A 27 -16.90 -15.68 -12.92
CA ALA A 27 -18.10 -15.55 -12.10
C ALA A 27 -17.97 -16.27 -10.74
N SER A 28 -17.28 -17.43 -10.70
CA SER A 28 -17.05 -18.17 -9.47
C SER A 28 -16.13 -17.41 -8.50
N TYR A 29 -15.14 -16.69 -9.03
CA TYR A 29 -14.23 -15.87 -8.23
C TYR A 29 -14.87 -14.55 -7.79
N ALA A 30 -15.65 -13.93 -8.69
CA ALA A 30 -16.39 -12.69 -8.43
C ALA A 30 -17.41 -12.85 -7.30
N ALA A 31 -18.07 -14.00 -7.20
CA ALA A 31 -19.07 -14.29 -6.16
C ALA A 31 -18.51 -14.17 -4.74
N GLY A 32 -17.21 -14.45 -4.55
CA GLY A 32 -16.52 -14.33 -3.26
C GLY A 32 -15.74 -13.02 -3.06
N ASN A 33 -15.71 -12.12 -4.04
CA ASN A 33 -14.85 -10.91 -4.01
C ASN A 33 -15.61 -9.63 -4.39
N GLY A 34 -16.92 -9.59 -4.18
CA GLY A 34 -17.72 -8.37 -4.35
C GLY A 34 -17.97 -7.93 -5.80
N GLY A 35 -17.59 -8.73 -6.79
CA GLY A 35 -17.86 -8.42 -8.19
C GLY A 35 -16.73 -8.77 -9.14
N LYS A 36 -16.93 -8.40 -10.41
CA LYS A 36 -15.98 -8.71 -11.50
C LYS A 36 -14.73 -7.84 -11.48
N ASP A 37 -14.79 -6.72 -10.79
CA ASP A 37 -13.70 -5.76 -10.66
C ASP A 37 -13.34 -5.54 -9.20
N GLY A 38 -12.09 -5.21 -8.94
CA GLY A 38 -11.66 -4.82 -7.61
C GLY A 38 -10.26 -4.26 -7.57
N ILE A 39 -9.98 -3.52 -6.51
CA ILE A 39 -8.76 -2.74 -6.37
C ILE A 39 -8.13 -2.99 -5.01
N ASN A 40 -6.81 -3.02 -4.96
CA ASN A 40 -6.08 -2.86 -3.71
C ASN A 40 -4.77 -2.13 -3.95
N GLY A 41 -4.30 -1.45 -2.91
CA GLY A 41 -3.09 -0.67 -3.02
C GLY A 41 -2.65 -0.11 -1.68
N ALA A 42 -1.52 0.59 -1.74
CA ALA A 42 -1.10 1.43 -0.64
C ALA A 42 -0.27 2.61 -1.12
N VAL A 43 -0.34 3.70 -0.37
CA VAL A 43 0.59 4.82 -0.44
C VAL A 43 1.30 4.95 0.89
N ALA A 44 2.61 5.14 0.87
CA ALA A 44 3.41 5.24 2.08
C ALA A 44 4.44 6.36 1.99
N LEU A 45 4.65 7.03 3.12
CA LEU A 45 5.77 7.92 3.36
C LEU A 45 6.76 7.19 4.27
N TRP A 46 8.03 7.18 3.87
CA TRP A 46 9.13 6.60 4.61
C TRP A 46 10.15 7.68 4.97
N TRP A 47 10.62 7.64 6.20
CA TRP A 47 11.73 8.43 6.71
C TRP A 47 12.91 7.52 6.97
N ASN A 48 13.98 7.70 6.19
CA ASN A 48 15.25 7.00 6.35
C ASN A 48 16.12 7.82 7.31
N ALA A 49 15.82 7.75 8.60
CA ALA A 49 16.45 8.55 9.66
C ALA A 49 17.96 8.33 9.74
N THR A 50 18.41 7.08 9.57
CA THR A 50 19.83 6.72 9.51
C THR A 50 20.04 5.59 8.51
N PRO A 51 21.29 5.21 8.16
CA PRO A 51 21.54 4.00 7.37
C PRO A 51 20.96 2.72 7.97
N HIS A 52 20.65 2.71 9.28
CA HIS A 52 20.15 1.55 10.02
C HIS A 52 18.68 1.66 10.40
N LEU A 53 18.06 2.84 10.38
CA LEU A 53 16.71 3.05 10.90
C LEU A 53 15.81 3.68 9.84
N THR A 54 14.68 3.03 9.55
CA THR A 54 13.62 3.56 8.70
C THR A 54 12.28 3.50 9.43
N ALA A 55 11.57 4.62 9.48
CA ALA A 55 10.19 4.69 9.96
C ALA A 55 9.25 4.98 8.79
N GLY A 56 7.97 4.60 8.89
CA GLY A 56 7.00 4.93 7.86
C GLY A 56 5.55 4.84 8.30
N VAL A 57 4.73 5.59 7.56
CA VAL A 57 3.27 5.57 7.66
C VAL A 57 2.73 5.19 6.29
N GLN A 58 1.84 4.19 6.25
CA GLN A 58 1.22 3.69 5.04
C GLN A 58 -0.31 3.73 5.18
N TYR A 59 -0.99 4.31 4.21
CA TYR A 59 -2.42 4.08 4.00
C TYR A 59 -2.59 2.92 3.04
N ARG A 60 -3.32 1.87 3.47
CA ARG A 60 -3.61 0.67 2.68
C ARG A 60 -5.11 0.56 2.48
N TYR A 61 -5.53 0.16 1.29
CA TYR A 61 -6.93 0.01 0.91
C TYR A 61 -7.14 -1.21 0.03
N ALA A 62 -8.34 -1.76 0.08
CA ALA A 62 -8.86 -2.80 -0.79
C ALA A 62 -10.38 -2.63 -0.93
N ASP A 63 -10.92 -2.66 -2.14
CA ASP A 63 -12.37 -2.61 -2.39
C ASP A 63 -12.75 -3.70 -3.39
N ASN A 64 -13.83 -4.42 -3.08
CA ASN A 64 -14.26 -5.63 -3.78
C ASN A 64 -13.08 -6.59 -4.00
N LYS A 65 -12.36 -6.89 -2.93
CA LYS A 65 -11.11 -7.66 -2.97
C LYS A 65 -10.85 -8.28 -1.60
N LEU A 66 -9.91 -9.24 -1.55
CA LEU A 66 -9.53 -9.96 -0.33
C LEU A 66 -10.71 -10.68 0.33
N GLY A 67 -11.66 -11.18 -0.46
CA GLY A 67 -12.82 -11.93 0.03
C GLY A 67 -14.01 -11.09 0.49
N GLU A 68 -13.97 -9.76 0.31
CA GLU A 68 -15.03 -8.86 0.77
C GLU A 68 -15.64 -8.04 -0.38
N SER A 69 -16.86 -7.53 -0.16
CA SER A 69 -17.63 -6.71 -1.11
C SER A 69 -17.78 -5.25 -0.70
N PHE A 70 -16.87 -4.76 0.14
CA PHE A 70 -16.86 -3.40 0.64
C PHE A 70 -15.42 -2.89 0.79
N LEU A 71 -15.28 -1.59 1.00
CA LEU A 71 -14.00 -0.94 1.23
C LEU A 71 -13.40 -1.36 2.58
N GLN A 72 -12.24 -1.98 2.54
CA GLN A 72 -11.36 -2.23 3.68
C GLN A 72 -10.17 -1.29 3.58
N ASP A 73 -9.93 -0.48 4.61
CA ASP A 73 -8.77 0.40 4.66
C ASP A 73 -8.17 0.54 6.06
N GLY A 74 -6.96 1.08 6.11
CA GLY A 74 -6.25 1.26 7.37
C GLY A 74 -4.93 2.00 7.26
N ILE A 75 -4.47 2.50 8.41
CA ILE A 75 -3.15 3.13 8.56
C ILE A 75 -2.20 2.13 9.23
N ILE A 76 -1.05 1.89 8.62
CA ILE A 76 0.02 1.04 9.12
C ILE A 76 1.20 1.92 9.51
N TYR A 77 1.65 1.79 10.76
CA TYR A 77 2.87 2.39 11.26
C TYR A 77 3.99 1.34 11.24
N SER A 78 5.17 1.70 10.78
CA SER A 78 6.30 0.79 10.61
C SER A 78 7.59 1.38 11.14
N ILE A 79 8.39 0.55 11.80
CA ILE A 79 9.79 0.82 12.17
C ILE A 79 10.62 -0.37 11.69
N LYS A 80 11.71 -0.10 10.99
CA LYS A 80 12.62 -1.10 10.42
C LYS A 80 14.05 -0.78 10.88
N TYR A 81 14.75 -1.80 11.37
CA TYR A 81 16.15 -1.71 11.75
C TYR A 81 17.00 -2.67 10.90
N LEU A 82 18.08 -2.16 10.32
CA LEU A 82 19.04 -2.92 9.50
C LEU A 82 20.33 -3.14 10.31
N PHE A 83 20.66 -4.40 10.59
CA PHE A 83 21.86 -4.84 11.33
C PHE A 83 23.12 -4.84 10.46
#